data_AF-A0A951Z4Z4-F1
#
_entry.id   AF-A0A951Z4Z4-F1
#
_cell.length_a   1.000
_cell.length_b   1.000
_cell.length_c   1.000
_cell.angle_alpha   90.00
_cell.angle_beta   90.00
_cell.angle_gamma   90.00
#
_symmetry.space_group_name_H-M   'P 1'
#
loop_
_entity.id
_entity.type
_entity.pdbx_description
1 polymer ?
#
loop_
_entity_poly.entity_id
_entity_poly.type
_entity_poly.pdbx_seq_one_letter_code
_entity_poly.pdbx_strand_id
1 'polypeptide(L)'
;MNIPPYFPEPIEIPGNASESRYTVRLGFIRRVLALHFLTVGAVVSVVLESDQIPLNPAQALVGTLLGLGAMSVIRQLAINRSKLDAILSWLILPPFLVCLGRTLAWGAESGAMLEVPLAGLIGWFSYAVLCGRDFSFIGQFGVSLIAGLGFAGWTVVQVGQPLGTTTFAFLGTGALVFYLTYDLAMVTKRRRPDEVWPAVCDLYRDLLNGITYSGRVLQHWRKYPLGTLVPKDGSS
;
A
#
# COMPACT_ATOMS: atom_id res chain seq x y z
N MET A 1 -2.55 -34.10 -14.73
CA MET A 1 -3.35 -32.92 -15.11
C MET A 1 -3.26 -31.94 -13.97
N ASN A 2 -3.01 -30.66 -14.27
CA ASN A 2 -2.99 -29.60 -13.27
C ASN A 2 -4.14 -28.64 -13.59
N ILE A 3 -4.96 -28.29 -12.61
CA ILE A 3 -5.93 -27.21 -12.76
C ILE A 3 -5.08 -25.93 -12.69
N PRO A 4 -5.02 -25.11 -13.76
CA PRO A 4 -4.30 -23.86 -13.68
C PRO A 4 -4.88 -23.02 -12.54
N PRO A 5 -4.04 -22.34 -11.75
CA PRO A 5 -4.52 -21.54 -10.64
C PRO A 5 -5.55 -20.53 -11.16
N TYR A 6 -6.67 -20.39 -10.44
CA TYR A 6 -7.80 -19.54 -10.86
C TYR A 6 -7.40 -18.06 -10.99
N PHE A 7 -6.30 -17.68 -10.33
CA PHE A 7 -5.69 -16.38 -10.36
C PHE A 7 -4.21 -16.51 -10.74
N PRO A 8 -3.59 -15.45 -11.31
CA PRO A 8 -2.16 -15.43 -11.54
C PRO A 8 -1.41 -15.72 -10.24
N GLU A 9 -0.41 -16.59 -10.28
CA GLU A 9 0.39 -16.87 -9.09
C GLU A 9 1.07 -15.57 -8.61
N PRO A 10 1.08 -15.31 -7.29
CA PRO A 10 1.86 -14.23 -6.73
C PRO A 10 3.32 -14.40 -7.15
N ILE A 11 4.01 -13.29 -7.41
CA ILE A 11 5.46 -13.34 -7.57
C ILE A 11 6.01 -13.73 -6.20
N GLU A 12 6.63 -14.89 -6.07
CA GLU A 12 7.28 -15.34 -4.84
C GLU A 12 8.79 -15.41 -5.08
N ILE A 13 9.59 -14.86 -4.16
CA ILE A 13 11.05 -14.94 -4.24
C ILE A 13 11.59 -15.96 -3.22
N PRO A 14 12.65 -16.70 -3.52
CA PRO A 14 13.25 -17.64 -2.56
C PRO A 14 13.78 -16.93 -1.32
N GLY A 15 13.51 -17.50 -0.13
CA GLY A 15 13.96 -16.96 1.15
C GLY A 15 13.17 -15.72 1.59
N ASN A 16 11.93 -15.59 1.14
CA ASN A 16 11.07 -14.47 1.48
C ASN A 16 10.71 -14.45 2.98
N ALA A 17 10.21 -13.31 3.46
CA ALA A 17 9.83 -13.15 4.85
C ALA A 17 8.69 -14.10 5.28
N SER A 18 7.84 -14.54 4.36
CA SER A 18 6.73 -15.46 4.66
C SER A 18 7.20 -16.88 4.99
N GLU A 19 8.31 -17.33 4.37
CA GLU A 19 8.99 -18.61 4.66
C GLU A 19 9.79 -18.58 5.97
N SER A 20 10.09 -17.39 6.48
CA SER A 20 10.86 -17.22 7.69
C SER A 20 10.09 -17.65 8.94
N ARG A 21 10.84 -17.97 10.01
CA ARG A 21 10.28 -18.19 11.36
C ARG A 21 9.38 -17.02 11.74
N TYR A 22 8.28 -17.32 12.44
CA TYR A 22 7.23 -16.35 12.77
C TYR A 22 7.77 -15.05 13.39
N THR A 23 8.72 -15.15 14.32
CA THR A 23 9.34 -13.99 14.99
C THR A 23 10.09 -13.08 14.01
N VAL A 24 10.81 -13.66 13.04
CA VAL A 24 11.54 -12.91 12.01
C VAL A 24 10.57 -12.21 11.07
N ARG A 25 9.50 -12.91 10.64
CA ARG A 25 8.44 -12.37 9.81
C ARG A 25 7.73 -11.20 10.47
N LEU A 26 7.35 -11.35 11.74
CA LEU A 26 6.69 -10.30 12.51
C LEU A 26 7.62 -9.09 12.71
N GLY A 27 8.91 -9.34 12.98
CA GLY A 27 9.92 -8.28 13.06
C GLY A 27 10.11 -7.55 11.73
N PHE A 28 10.03 -8.24 10.59
CA PHE A 28 10.01 -7.61 9.27
C PHE A 28 8.76 -6.73 9.09
N ILE A 29 7.56 -7.27 9.35
CA ILE A 29 6.30 -6.54 9.26
C ILE A 29 6.35 -5.25 10.09
N ARG A 30 6.74 -5.33 11.36
CA ARG A 30 6.80 -4.16 12.26
C ARG A 30 7.78 -3.10 11.78
N ARG A 31 8.93 -3.49 11.22
CA ARG A 31 9.91 -2.54 10.66
C ARG A 31 9.37 -1.85 9.41
N VAL A 32 8.74 -2.61 8.51
CA VAL A 32 8.08 -2.04 7.31
C VAL A 32 6.99 -1.05 7.74
N LEU A 33 6.15 -1.44 8.70
CA LEU A 33 5.08 -0.60 9.22
C LEU A 33 5.59 0.66 9.90
N ALA A 34 6.61 0.58 10.74
CA ALA A 34 7.21 1.73 11.40
C ALA A 34 7.78 2.73 10.39
N LEU A 35 8.50 2.25 9.38
CA LEU A 35 9.05 3.10 8.32
C LEU A 35 7.95 3.68 7.43
N HIS A 36 6.91 2.91 7.11
CA HIS A 36 5.75 3.42 6.39
C HIS A 36 5.02 4.51 7.20
N PHE A 37 4.90 4.34 8.52
CA PHE A 37 4.30 5.37 9.37
C PHE A 37 5.14 6.63 9.44
N LEU A 38 6.47 6.50 9.40
CA LEU A 38 7.38 7.64 9.27
C LEU A 38 7.18 8.38 7.94
N THR A 39 7.00 7.67 6.83
CA THR A 39 6.72 8.30 5.54
C THR A 39 5.31 8.91 5.47
N VAL A 40 4.32 8.32 6.14
CA VAL A 40 3.00 8.96 6.36
C VAL A 40 3.15 10.25 7.17
N GLY A 41 3.95 10.25 8.24
CA GLY A 41 4.25 11.46 9.02
C GLY A 41 4.93 12.55 8.18
N ALA A 42 5.83 12.19 7.29
CA ALA A 42 6.43 13.13 6.33
C ALA A 42 5.38 13.73 5.38
N VAL A 43 4.45 12.91 4.86
CA VAL A 43 3.33 13.38 4.02
C VAL A 43 2.40 14.30 4.81
N VAL A 44 2.05 13.96 6.05
CA VAL A 44 1.24 14.84 6.91
C VAL A 44 1.95 16.18 7.16
N SER A 45 3.26 16.17 7.38
CA SER A 45 4.04 17.40 7.56
C SER A 45 3.98 18.29 6.31
N VAL A 46 4.09 17.68 5.12
CA VAL A 46 3.94 18.37 3.83
C VAL A 46 2.51 18.93 3.64
N VAL A 47 1.49 18.21 4.10
CA VAL A 47 0.09 18.67 4.05
C VAL A 47 -0.11 19.89 4.95
N LEU A 48 0.43 19.87 6.17
CA LEU A 48 0.29 20.96 7.13
C LEU A 48 1.05 22.23 6.72
N GLU A 49 2.19 22.08 6.03
CA GLU A 49 3.03 23.18 5.55
C GLU A 49 2.81 23.46 4.06
N SER A 50 1.65 23.11 3.50
CA SER A 50 1.41 23.13 2.05
C SER A 50 1.58 24.52 1.42
N ASP A 51 1.31 25.58 2.17
CA ASP A 51 1.41 26.97 1.71
C ASP A 51 2.86 27.40 1.43
N GLN A 52 3.84 26.73 2.05
CA GLN A 52 5.26 27.02 1.87
C GLN A 52 5.86 26.27 0.67
N ILE A 53 5.13 25.32 0.08
CA ILE A 53 5.63 24.46 -0.99
C ILE A 53 5.27 25.10 -2.34
N PRO A 54 6.26 25.52 -3.14
CA PRO A 54 6.02 26.25 -4.40
C PRO A 54 5.64 25.30 -5.54
N LEU A 55 4.70 24.39 -5.30
CA LEU A 55 4.13 23.48 -6.29
C LEU A 55 2.64 23.77 -6.43
N ASN A 56 2.22 24.07 -7.65
CA ASN A 56 0.80 24.16 -7.95
C ASN A 56 0.15 22.76 -7.96
N PRO A 57 -1.18 22.64 -7.83
CA PRO A 57 -1.87 21.35 -7.75
C PRO A 57 -1.59 20.42 -8.94
N ALA A 58 -1.49 20.96 -10.16
CA ALA A 58 -1.23 20.19 -11.36
C ALA A 58 0.19 19.59 -11.35
N GLN A 59 1.20 20.39 -10.97
CA GLN A 59 2.58 19.93 -10.82
C GLN A 59 2.71 18.86 -9.75
N ALA A 60 2.05 19.05 -8.59
CA ALA A 60 2.05 18.06 -7.52
C ALA A 60 1.41 16.73 -7.96
N LEU A 61 0.27 16.79 -8.65
CA LEU A 61 -0.40 15.60 -9.17
C LEU A 61 0.47 14.87 -10.21
N VAL A 62 1.02 15.60 -11.19
CA VAL A 62 1.92 15.03 -12.20
C VAL A 62 3.15 14.41 -11.54
N GLY A 63 3.78 15.11 -10.58
CA GLY A 63 4.92 14.61 -9.83
C GLY A 63 4.59 13.32 -9.05
N THR A 64 3.41 13.24 -8.45
CA THR A 64 2.92 12.03 -7.76
C THR A 64 2.79 10.87 -8.74
N LEU A 65 2.15 11.07 -9.88
CA LEU A 65 1.96 10.04 -10.91
C LEU A 65 3.29 9.58 -11.52
N LEU A 66 4.18 10.53 -11.82
CA LEU A 66 5.53 10.23 -12.31
C LEU A 66 6.36 9.46 -11.28
N GLY A 67 6.26 9.82 -10.01
CA GLY A 67 6.92 9.10 -8.91
C GLY A 67 6.45 7.64 -8.80
N LEU A 68 5.13 7.41 -8.84
CA LEU A 68 4.55 6.06 -8.87
C LEU A 68 5.04 5.26 -10.09
N GLY A 69 5.00 5.88 -11.27
CA GLY A 69 5.48 5.27 -12.51
C GLY A 69 6.97 4.92 -12.46
N ALA A 70 7.80 5.84 -11.97
CA ALA A 70 9.24 5.65 -11.85
C ALA A 70 9.60 4.52 -10.86
N MET A 71 8.95 4.48 -9.69
CA MET A 71 9.13 3.37 -8.73
C MET A 71 8.70 2.02 -9.31
N SER A 72 7.65 1.99 -10.13
CA SER A 72 7.19 0.79 -10.83
C SER A 72 8.20 0.33 -11.91
N VAL A 73 8.78 1.26 -12.67
CA VAL A 73 9.83 0.95 -13.67
C VAL A 73 11.11 0.46 -12.98
N ILE A 74 11.54 1.12 -11.90
CA ILE A 74 12.72 0.69 -11.11
C ILE A 74 12.58 -0.75 -10.66
N ARG A 75 11.39 -1.16 -10.18
CA ARG A 75 11.13 -2.56 -9.80
C ARG A 75 11.49 -3.53 -10.92
N GLN A 76 11.01 -3.23 -12.12
CA GLN A 76 11.17 -4.11 -13.27
C GLN A 76 12.63 -4.18 -13.70
N LEU A 77 13.35 -3.06 -13.67
CA LEU A 77 14.76 -2.98 -14.02
C LEU A 77 15.69 -3.57 -12.96
N ALA A 78 15.29 -3.54 -11.68
CA ALA A 78 16.10 -3.94 -10.55
C ALA A 78 15.62 -5.24 -9.87
N ILE A 79 14.80 -6.06 -10.55
CA ILE A 79 14.15 -7.25 -9.98
C ILE A 79 15.10 -8.25 -9.29
N ASN A 80 16.37 -8.30 -9.74
CA ASN A 80 17.43 -9.16 -9.17
C ASN A 80 18.57 -8.35 -8.53
N ARG A 81 18.38 -7.04 -8.30
CA ARG A 81 19.42 -6.11 -7.83
C ARG A 81 18.90 -5.33 -6.61
N SER A 82 18.71 -6.04 -5.49
CA SER A 82 18.11 -5.50 -4.27
C SER A 82 18.76 -4.20 -3.77
N LYS A 83 20.10 -4.10 -3.82
CA LYS A 83 20.83 -2.87 -3.45
C LYS A 83 20.52 -1.70 -4.37
N LEU A 84 20.44 -1.95 -5.68
CA LEU A 84 20.12 -0.92 -6.66
C LEU A 84 18.66 -0.46 -6.51
N ASP A 85 17.74 -1.41 -6.34
CA ASP A 85 16.32 -1.12 -6.05
C ASP A 85 16.18 -0.24 -4.81
N ALA A 86 16.89 -0.56 -3.73
CA ALA A 86 16.88 0.23 -2.50
C ALA A 86 17.41 1.66 -2.70
N ILE A 87 18.55 1.83 -3.38
CA ILE A 87 19.16 3.15 -3.61
C ILE A 87 18.24 4.01 -4.49
N LEU A 88 17.76 3.46 -5.61
CA LEU A 88 16.91 4.20 -6.54
C LEU A 88 15.56 4.55 -5.90
N SER A 89 14.96 3.62 -5.16
CA SER A 89 13.72 3.88 -4.44
C SER A 89 13.92 4.97 -3.37
N TRP A 90 15.03 4.95 -2.65
CA TRP A 90 15.34 5.97 -1.64
C TRP A 90 15.57 7.36 -2.25
N LEU A 91 16.13 7.45 -3.46
CA LEU A 91 16.30 8.74 -4.16
C LEU A 91 14.97 9.32 -4.66
N ILE A 92 14.03 8.48 -5.09
CA ILE A 92 12.73 8.92 -5.62
C ILE A 92 11.71 9.17 -4.51
N LEU A 93 11.81 8.46 -3.39
CA LEU A 93 10.80 8.50 -2.33
C LEU A 93 10.61 9.92 -1.76
N PRO A 94 11.63 10.69 -1.34
CA PRO A 94 11.43 12.04 -0.80
C PRO A 94 10.69 13.00 -1.74
N PRO A 95 11.11 13.22 -3.02
CA PRO A 95 10.36 14.11 -3.91
C PRO A 95 8.96 13.56 -4.23
N PHE A 96 8.77 12.24 -4.26
CA PHE A 96 7.44 11.64 -4.38
C PHE A 96 6.54 11.99 -3.18
N LEU A 97 7.04 11.88 -1.94
CA LEU A 97 6.26 12.19 -0.73
C LEU A 97 5.87 13.68 -0.68
N VAL A 98 6.74 14.58 -1.13
CA VAL A 98 6.43 16.03 -1.24
C VAL A 98 5.30 16.25 -2.25
N CYS A 99 5.41 15.66 -3.44
CA CYS A 99 4.36 15.76 -4.45
C CYS A 99 3.03 15.19 -3.93
N LEU A 100 3.07 14.00 -3.31
CA LEU A 100 1.90 13.32 -2.77
C LEU A 100 1.22 14.15 -1.68
N GLY A 101 1.99 14.68 -0.72
CA GLY A 101 1.45 15.52 0.35
C GLY A 101 0.83 16.80 -0.21
N ARG A 102 1.45 17.45 -1.20
CA ARG A 102 0.84 18.63 -1.85
C ARG A 102 -0.45 18.27 -2.61
N THR A 103 -0.51 17.12 -3.28
CA THR A 103 -1.74 16.62 -3.92
C THR A 103 -2.85 16.36 -2.91
N LEU A 104 -2.52 15.77 -1.76
CA LEU A 104 -3.47 15.54 -0.69
C LEU A 104 -3.95 16.85 -0.06
N ALA A 105 -3.05 17.82 0.17
CA ALA A 105 -3.41 19.15 0.65
C ALA A 105 -4.41 19.85 -0.28
N TRP A 106 -4.19 19.79 -1.59
CA TRP A 106 -5.17 20.30 -2.57
C TRP A 106 -6.53 19.57 -2.49
N GLY A 107 -6.51 18.26 -2.25
CA GLY A 107 -7.74 17.49 -1.97
C GLY A 107 -8.45 17.99 -0.71
N ALA A 108 -7.72 18.27 0.36
CA ALA A 108 -8.26 18.81 1.61
C ALA A 108 -8.84 20.22 1.43
N GLU A 109 -8.13 21.10 0.73
CA GLU A 109 -8.60 22.44 0.31
C GLU A 109 -9.92 22.34 -0.50
N SER A 110 -10.09 21.25 -1.25
CA SER A 110 -11.30 20.95 -2.03
C SER A 110 -12.40 20.25 -1.23
N GLY A 111 -12.23 20.09 0.09
CA GLY A 111 -13.23 19.50 1.00
C GLY A 111 -13.06 18.01 1.28
N ALA A 112 -11.95 17.37 0.88
CA ALA A 112 -11.67 15.99 1.28
C ALA A 112 -11.28 15.91 2.77
N MET A 113 -11.89 14.98 3.51
CA MET A 113 -11.58 14.75 4.92
C MET A 113 -10.45 13.73 5.05
N LEU A 114 -9.20 14.21 5.18
CA LEU A 114 -8.01 13.36 5.29
C LEU A 114 -7.84 12.75 6.69
N GLU A 115 -8.50 13.32 7.69
CA GLU A 115 -8.40 12.93 9.09
C GLU A 115 -9.02 11.54 9.33
N VAL A 116 -10.08 11.19 8.59
CA VAL A 116 -10.73 9.88 8.69
C VAL A 116 -9.80 8.75 8.19
N PRO A 117 -9.21 8.83 6.98
CA PRO A 117 -8.14 7.91 6.56
C PRO A 117 -6.97 7.84 7.53
N LEU A 118 -6.54 8.99 8.07
CA LEU A 118 -5.43 9.04 9.03
C LEU A 118 -5.77 8.27 10.32
N ALA A 119 -6.98 8.40 10.86
CA ALA A 119 -7.43 7.62 12.01
C ALA A 119 -7.43 6.11 11.72
N GLY A 120 -7.86 5.72 10.51
CA GLY A 120 -7.75 4.33 10.05
C GLY A 120 -6.30 3.84 10.04
N LEU A 121 -5.38 4.61 9.46
CA LEU A 121 -3.94 4.28 9.42
C LEU A 121 -3.34 4.18 10.83
N ILE A 122 -3.72 5.07 11.75
CA ILE A 122 -3.29 5.00 13.15
C ILE A 122 -3.75 3.69 13.79
N GLY A 123 -5.01 3.28 13.59
CA GLY A 123 -5.50 1.99 14.05
C GLY A 123 -4.74 0.81 13.44
N TRP A 124 -4.43 0.89 12.14
CA TRP A 124 -3.69 -0.12 11.40
C TRP A 124 -2.27 -0.33 11.92
N PHE A 125 -1.57 0.76 12.23
CA PHE A 125 -0.23 0.73 12.84
C PHE A 125 -0.28 0.29 14.31
N SER A 126 -1.23 0.84 15.08
CA SER A 126 -1.40 0.52 16.51
C SER A 126 -1.62 -0.97 16.73
N TYR A 127 -2.44 -1.62 15.88
CA TYR A 127 -2.62 -3.07 15.95
C TYR A 127 -1.30 -3.82 15.82
N ALA A 128 -0.42 -3.43 14.89
CA ALA A 128 0.85 -4.13 14.69
C ALA A 128 1.86 -3.94 15.82
N VAL A 129 1.80 -2.81 16.52
CA VAL A 129 2.62 -2.52 17.70
C VAL A 129 2.08 -3.28 18.93
N LEU A 130 0.76 -3.26 19.12
CA LEU A 130 0.11 -3.79 20.33
C LEU A 130 -0.11 -5.31 20.26
N CYS A 131 -0.38 -5.88 19.08
CA CYS A 131 -0.55 -7.32 18.94
C CYS A 131 0.80 -8.02 19.07
N GLY A 132 0.88 -8.90 20.08
CA GLY A 132 2.04 -9.72 20.40
C GLY A 132 2.21 -10.90 19.44
N ARG A 133 2.00 -12.12 19.95
CA ARG A 133 2.30 -13.37 19.22
C ARG A 133 1.24 -13.75 18.18
N ASP A 134 0.05 -13.16 18.24
CA ASP A 134 -1.11 -13.56 17.43
C ASP A 134 -1.49 -12.46 16.43
N PHE A 135 -0.51 -12.00 15.65
CA PHE A 135 -0.76 -11.04 14.57
C PHE A 135 -1.57 -11.67 13.45
N SER A 136 -2.69 -11.04 13.09
CA SER A 136 -3.53 -11.41 11.95
C SER A 136 -3.84 -10.20 11.07
N PHE A 137 -3.71 -10.36 9.76
CA PHE A 137 -4.09 -9.32 8.79
C PHE A 137 -5.59 -8.97 8.86
N ILE A 138 -6.46 -9.95 9.14
CA ILE A 138 -7.89 -9.69 9.33
C ILE A 138 -8.12 -8.82 10.56
N GLY A 139 -7.40 -9.11 11.66
CA GLY A 139 -7.47 -8.30 12.87
C GLY A 139 -6.96 -6.88 12.64
N GLN A 140 -5.84 -6.74 11.91
CA GLN A 140 -5.27 -5.45 11.55
C GLN A 140 -6.23 -4.59 10.73
N PHE A 141 -6.86 -5.18 9.71
CA PHE A 141 -7.89 -4.53 8.90
C PHE A 141 -9.11 -4.14 9.74
N GLY A 142 -9.61 -5.07 10.57
CA GLY A 142 -10.78 -4.84 11.42
C GLY A 142 -10.58 -3.71 12.43
N VAL A 143 -9.46 -3.69 13.15
CA VAL A 143 -9.15 -2.63 14.13
C VAL A 143 -8.98 -1.28 13.46
N SER A 144 -8.34 -1.25 12.29
CA SER A 144 -8.22 -0.03 11.50
C SER A 144 -9.57 0.51 11.04
N LEU A 145 -10.48 -0.34 10.56
CA LEU A 145 -11.83 0.07 10.20
C LEU A 145 -12.62 0.59 11.40
N ILE A 146 -12.52 -0.06 12.55
CA ILE A 146 -13.18 0.38 13.79
C ILE A 146 -12.67 1.77 14.19
N ALA A 147 -11.35 2.01 14.12
CA ALA A 147 -10.76 3.31 14.40
C ALA A 147 -11.28 4.39 13.43
N GLY A 148 -11.28 4.10 12.13
CA GLY A 148 -11.82 5.00 11.10
C GLY A 148 -13.31 5.29 11.28
N LEU A 149 -14.12 4.26 11.60
CA LEU A 149 -15.56 4.40 11.83
C LEU A 149 -15.87 5.22 13.08
N GLY A 150 -15.16 4.94 14.18
CA GLY A 150 -15.30 5.69 15.43
C GLY A 150 -14.98 7.17 15.24
N PHE A 151 -13.88 7.46 14.54
CA PHE A 151 -13.50 8.85 14.23
C PHE A 151 -14.49 9.51 13.27
N ALA A 152 -14.92 8.82 12.22
CA ALA A 152 -15.96 9.30 11.31
C ALA A 152 -17.27 9.64 12.05
N GLY A 153 -17.76 8.73 12.89
CA GLY A 153 -18.94 8.97 13.72
C GLY A 153 -18.78 10.16 14.67
N TRP A 154 -17.61 10.29 15.30
CA TRP A 154 -17.27 11.46 16.11
C TRP A 154 -17.35 12.76 15.30
N THR A 155 -16.78 12.81 14.10
CA THR A 155 -16.81 14.02 13.27
C THR A 155 -18.22 14.43 12.85
N VAL A 156 -19.13 13.48 12.61
CA VAL A 156 -20.54 13.78 12.32
C VAL A 156 -21.24 14.32 13.57
N VAL A 157 -21.11 13.64 14.71
CA VAL A 157 -21.91 13.95 15.91
C VAL A 157 -21.38 15.18 16.65
N GLN A 158 -20.06 15.33 16.76
CA GLN A 158 -19.43 16.35 17.60
C GLN A 158 -18.94 17.57 16.81
N VAL A 159 -18.46 17.36 15.58
CA VAL A 159 -17.94 18.45 14.72
C VAL A 159 -19.01 18.96 13.76
N GLY A 160 -20.10 18.19 13.54
CA GLY A 160 -21.16 18.57 12.61
C GLY A 160 -20.77 18.40 11.14
N GLN A 161 -19.80 17.52 10.84
CA GLN A 161 -19.38 17.27 9.46
C GLN A 161 -20.52 16.64 8.65
N PRO A 162 -20.67 17.00 7.35
CA PRO A 162 -21.70 16.41 6.50
C PRO A 162 -21.58 14.89 6.43
N LEU A 163 -22.71 14.19 6.60
CA LEU A 163 -22.75 12.73 6.57
C LEU A 163 -22.23 12.17 5.23
N GLY A 164 -22.56 12.81 4.11
CA GLY A 164 -22.11 12.40 2.78
C GLY A 164 -20.59 12.42 2.62
N THR A 165 -19.95 13.55 2.94
CA THR A 165 -18.48 13.71 2.89
C THR A 165 -17.79 12.73 3.83
N THR A 166 -18.31 12.59 5.06
CA THR A 166 -17.74 11.69 6.06
C THR A 166 -17.87 10.22 5.64
N THR A 167 -19.01 9.83 5.07
CA THR A 167 -19.23 8.48 4.54
C THR A 167 -18.26 8.18 3.40
N PHE A 168 -18.09 9.13 2.48
CA PHE A 168 -17.12 8.99 1.38
C PHE A 168 -15.69 8.81 1.90
N ALA A 169 -15.28 9.62 2.88
CA ALA A 169 -13.97 9.51 3.52
C ALA A 169 -13.78 8.16 4.25
N PHE A 170 -14.81 7.67 4.93
CA PHE A 170 -14.79 6.36 5.59
C PHE A 170 -14.69 5.19 4.59
N LEU A 171 -15.47 5.23 3.49
CA LEU A 171 -15.36 4.23 2.44
C LEU A 171 -13.97 4.24 1.78
N GLY A 172 -13.43 5.44 1.53
CA GLY A 172 -12.04 5.61 1.06
C GLY A 172 -11.02 5.04 2.03
N THR A 173 -11.23 5.21 3.33
CA THR A 173 -10.40 4.59 4.39
C THR A 173 -10.45 3.07 4.30
N GLY A 174 -11.65 2.49 4.15
CA GLY A 174 -11.79 1.05 4.00
C GLY A 174 -11.07 0.50 2.77
N ALA A 175 -11.19 1.17 1.63
CA ALA A 175 -10.46 0.81 0.42
C ALA A 175 -8.93 0.90 0.62
N LEU A 176 -8.45 2.01 1.20
CA LEU A 176 -7.03 2.23 1.48
C LEU A 176 -6.45 1.14 2.41
N VAL A 177 -7.10 0.89 3.55
CA VAL A 177 -6.61 -0.06 4.55
C VAL A 177 -6.71 -1.49 4.05
N PHE A 178 -7.78 -1.84 3.31
CA PHE A 178 -7.88 -3.14 2.66
C PHE A 178 -6.69 -3.36 1.73
N TYR A 179 -6.41 -2.36 0.90
CA TYR A 179 -5.31 -2.38 -0.06
C TYR A 179 -3.95 -2.53 0.64
N LEU A 180 -3.66 -1.68 1.63
CA LEU A 180 -2.41 -1.74 2.40
C LEU A 180 -2.24 -3.06 3.15
N THR A 181 -3.32 -3.61 3.71
CA THR A 181 -3.28 -4.90 4.42
C THR A 181 -2.98 -6.06 3.47
N TYR A 182 -3.63 -6.07 2.31
CA TYR A 182 -3.36 -7.04 1.25
C TYR A 182 -1.91 -6.93 0.75
N ASP A 183 -1.46 -5.71 0.47
CA ASP A 183 -0.11 -5.47 -0.04
C ASP A 183 0.96 -5.84 0.98
N LEU A 184 0.76 -5.53 2.26
CA LEU A 184 1.67 -5.94 3.31
C LEU A 184 1.81 -7.46 3.34
N ALA A 185 0.70 -8.21 3.21
CA ALA A 185 0.74 -9.67 3.11
C ALA A 185 1.52 -10.13 1.87
N MET A 186 1.28 -9.51 0.70
CA MET A 186 1.99 -9.86 -0.53
C MET A 186 3.47 -9.44 -0.52
N VAL A 187 3.84 -8.39 0.19
CA VAL A 187 5.23 -7.95 0.35
C VAL A 187 6.03 -9.00 1.12
N THR A 188 5.44 -9.66 2.12
CA THR A 188 6.13 -10.75 2.84
C THR A 188 6.52 -11.93 1.95
N LYS A 189 5.82 -12.13 0.83
CA LYS A 189 6.12 -13.16 -0.18
C LYS A 189 7.13 -12.72 -1.24
N ARG A 190 7.26 -11.40 -1.44
CA ARG A 190 8.05 -10.78 -2.51
C ARG A 190 9.39 -10.22 -2.07
N ARG A 191 9.65 -10.16 -0.76
CA ARG A 191 10.83 -9.53 -0.17
C ARG A 191 11.46 -10.41 0.91
N ARG A 192 12.77 -10.33 1.03
CA ARG A 192 13.55 -10.98 2.11
C ARG A 192 13.50 -10.14 3.39
N PRO A 193 13.73 -10.74 4.58
CA PRO A 193 13.64 -10.02 5.87
C PRO A 193 14.57 -8.82 6.06
N ASP A 194 15.62 -8.71 5.25
CA ASP A 194 16.60 -7.62 5.21
C ASP A 194 16.22 -6.49 4.23
N GLU A 195 15.27 -6.74 3.32
CA GLU A 195 14.84 -5.80 2.27
C GLU A 195 13.71 -4.87 2.74
N VAL A 196 13.85 -4.29 3.93
CA VAL A 196 12.79 -3.47 4.55
C VAL A 196 12.48 -2.20 3.76
N TRP A 197 13.49 -1.48 3.27
CA TRP A 197 13.29 -0.23 2.53
C TRP A 197 12.58 -0.42 1.19
N PRO A 198 13.01 -1.35 0.31
CA PRO A 198 12.24 -1.69 -0.87
C PRO A 198 10.81 -2.12 -0.52
N ALA A 199 10.62 -2.90 0.55
CA ALA A 199 9.30 -3.31 1.01
C ALA A 199 8.36 -2.14 1.40
N VAL A 200 8.89 -1.04 1.96
CA VAL A 200 8.10 0.18 2.21
C VAL A 200 7.68 0.85 0.91
N CYS A 201 8.59 0.93 -0.06
CA CYS A 201 8.31 1.53 -1.37
C CYS A 201 7.30 0.68 -2.16
N ASP A 202 7.29 -0.65 -1.94
CA ASP A 202 6.30 -1.55 -2.49
C ASP A 202 4.87 -1.15 -2.08
N LEU A 203 4.64 -0.71 -0.84
CA LEU A 203 3.32 -0.26 -0.37
C LEU A 203 2.79 0.97 -1.12
N TYR A 204 3.67 1.80 -1.68
CA TYR A 204 3.27 2.97 -2.48
C TYR A 204 3.07 2.62 -3.95
N ARG A 205 4.07 1.98 -4.57
CA ARG A 205 4.04 1.66 -6.01
C ARG A 205 2.93 0.68 -6.35
N ASP A 206 2.64 -0.25 -5.43
CA ASP A 206 1.67 -1.28 -5.69
C ASP A 206 0.25 -0.70 -5.76
N LEU A 207 -0.03 0.55 -5.34
CA LEU A 207 -1.29 1.24 -5.70
C LEU A 207 -1.61 1.17 -7.20
N LEU A 208 -0.59 1.15 -8.08
CA LEU A 208 -0.78 0.92 -9.52
C LEU A 208 -1.12 -0.54 -9.89
N ASN A 209 -0.80 -1.50 -9.03
CA ASN A 209 -1.15 -2.91 -9.22
C ASN A 209 -2.65 -3.19 -9.19
N GLY A 210 -3.49 -2.36 -8.56
CA GLY A 210 -4.94 -2.48 -8.75
C GLY A 210 -5.34 -2.44 -10.25
N ILE A 211 -4.62 -1.62 -11.02
CA ILE A 211 -4.80 -1.47 -12.47
C ILE A 211 -4.07 -2.60 -13.22
N THR A 212 -2.81 -2.88 -12.90
CA THR A 212 -2.03 -3.89 -13.65
C THR A 212 -2.44 -5.34 -13.35
N TYR A 213 -2.92 -5.64 -12.14
CA TYR A 213 -3.46 -6.95 -11.77
C TYR A 213 -4.71 -7.27 -12.60
N SER A 214 -5.60 -6.30 -12.79
CA SER A 214 -6.77 -6.44 -13.66
C SER A 214 -6.34 -6.84 -15.08
N GLY A 215 -5.30 -6.21 -15.62
CA GLY A 215 -4.69 -6.61 -16.90
C GLY A 215 -4.12 -8.03 -16.90
N ARG A 216 -3.41 -8.43 -15.84
CA ARG A 216 -2.86 -9.79 -15.69
C ARG A 216 -3.95 -10.85 -15.57
N VAL A 217 -5.04 -10.57 -14.87
CA VAL A 217 -6.21 -11.46 -14.80
C VAL A 217 -6.82 -11.60 -16.19
N LEU A 218 -7.04 -10.50 -16.92
CA LEU A 218 -7.55 -10.57 -18.30
C LEU A 218 -6.63 -11.38 -19.22
N GLN A 219 -5.31 -11.20 -19.13
CA GLN A 219 -4.34 -11.99 -19.89
C GLN A 219 -4.32 -13.46 -19.46
N HIS A 220 -4.41 -13.74 -18.16
CA HIS A 220 -4.45 -15.09 -17.60
C HIS A 220 -5.68 -15.84 -18.10
N TRP A 221 -6.85 -15.19 -18.11
CA TRP A 221 -8.10 -15.77 -18.60
C TRP A 221 -8.14 -15.89 -20.12
N ARG A 222 -7.41 -15.06 -20.86
CA ARG A 222 -7.17 -15.26 -22.29
C ARG A 222 -6.26 -16.47 -22.57
N LYS A 223 -5.28 -16.71 -21.70
CA LYS A 223 -4.31 -17.82 -21.83
C LYS A 223 -4.87 -19.16 -21.33
N TYR A 224 -5.71 -19.14 -20.30
CA TYR A 224 -6.36 -20.30 -19.69
C TYR A 224 -7.88 -20.06 -19.63
N PRO A 225 -8.60 -20.25 -20.75
CA PRO A 225 -10.05 -20.17 -20.76
C PRO A 225 -10.63 -21.16 -19.74
N LEU A 226 -11.69 -20.74 -19.04
CA LEU A 226 -12.38 -21.58 -18.05
C LEU A 226 -12.70 -22.97 -18.63
N GLY A 227 -12.23 -24.02 -17.95
CA GLY A 227 -12.44 -25.43 -18.36
C GLY A 227 -11.28 -26.07 -19.12
N THR A 228 -10.17 -25.37 -19.35
CA THR A 228 -8.97 -25.97 -19.97
C THR A 228 -8.15 -26.78 -18.95
N LEU A 229 -7.99 -28.08 -19.21
CA LEU A 229 -7.10 -28.97 -18.46
C LEU A 229 -5.71 -28.92 -19.09
N VAL A 230 -4.67 -28.62 -18.29
CA VAL A 230 -3.29 -28.60 -18.77
C VAL A 230 -2.62 -29.96 -18.50
N PRO A 231 -1.91 -30.57 -19.48
CA PRO A 231 -1.12 -31.77 -19.27
C PRO A 231 -0.09 -31.59 -18.16
N LYS A 232 0.20 -32.66 -17.40
CA LYS A 232 1.05 -32.59 -16.20
C LYS A 232 2.53 -32.26 -16.51
N ASP A 233 2.94 -32.37 -17.78
CA ASP A 233 4.35 -32.50 -18.18
C ASP A 233 4.86 -31.28 -18.97
N GLY A 234 4.06 -30.21 -19.12
CA GLY A 234 4.52 -28.94 -19.68
C GLY A 234 4.92 -28.94 -21.17
N SER A 235 4.72 -30.02 -21.90
CA SER A 235 4.86 -30.04 -23.36
C SER A 235 3.64 -29.36 -23.99
N SER A 236 3.85 -28.16 -24.54
CA SER A 236 2.98 -27.53 -25.54
C SER A 236 3.02 -28.28 -26.86
#